data_AF-A0A925J8U9-F1
#
_entry.id   AF-A0A925J8U9-F1
#
_cell.length_a   1.000
_cell.length_b   1.000
_cell.length_c   1.000
_cell.angle_alpha   90.00
_cell.angle_beta   90.00
_cell.angle_gamma   90.00
#
_symmetry.space_group_name_H-M   'P 1'
#
loop_
_entity.id
_entity.type
_entity.pdbx_description
1 polymer ?
#
loop_
_entity_poly.entity_id
_entity_poly.type
_entity_poly.pdbx_seq_one_letter_code
_entity_poly.pdbx_strand_id
1 'polypeptide(L)'
;MSNLTKGLILLLVVLGIGAGLVIWKNKVGGHSTTASFNSISKEEVEMLLADVAKANPMAIKQFAENPEMKKQQLENLKQLLAFASQAKKEGLTNDPTNKQELDNIRSEVAAVNYDREINKDKGPMPPFGFITEDRVKQFWGQGEQPAKGFFASFKDKIGLGEPDHEIAFQKFLDAKVKILREGNPQMKDREISEEEKTQARDFFAKIEIYEK
;
A
#
# COMPACT_ATOMS: atom_id res chain seq x y z
N MET A 1 -7.53 17.89 18.82
CA MET A 1 -7.54 17.07 17.58
C MET A 1 -8.12 15.71 17.91
N SER A 2 -9.17 15.30 17.18
CA SER A 2 -9.83 14.00 17.35
C SER A 2 -8.85 12.86 17.10
N ASN A 3 -9.04 11.72 17.78
CA ASN A 3 -8.24 10.51 17.55
C ASN A 3 -8.33 10.03 16.09
N LEU A 4 -9.41 10.38 15.38
CA LEU A 4 -9.59 10.14 13.95
C LEU A 4 -8.63 10.99 13.09
N THR A 5 -8.41 12.25 13.46
CA THR A 5 -7.46 13.16 12.81
C THR A 5 -6.01 12.68 13.00
N LYS A 6 -5.72 12.07 14.15
CA LYS A 6 -4.40 11.47 14.44
C LYS A 6 -4.16 10.17 13.64
N GLY A 7 -5.19 9.37 13.40
CA GLY A 7 -5.12 8.15 12.57
C GLY A 7 -4.85 8.44 11.09
N LEU A 8 -5.49 9.48 10.54
CA LEU A 8 -5.28 9.94 9.16
C LEU A 8 -3.85 10.48 8.92
N ILE A 9 -3.26 11.13 9.92
CA ILE A 9 -1.87 11.60 9.85
C ILE A 9 -0.89 10.42 9.83
N LEU A 10 -1.17 9.34 10.56
CA LEU A 10 -0.33 8.13 10.55
C LEU A 10 -0.34 7.45 9.17
N LEU A 11 -1.49 7.45 8.50
CA LEU A 11 -1.66 6.90 7.15
C LEU A 11 -0.91 7.74 6.10
N LEU A 12 -0.90 9.08 6.24
CA LEU A 12 -0.08 9.98 5.43
C LEU A 12 1.43 9.81 5.69
N VAL A 13 1.83 9.45 6.90
CA VAL A 13 3.22 9.15 7.24
C VAL A 13 3.66 7.81 6.66
N VAL A 14 2.79 6.79 6.66
CA VAL A 14 3.05 5.48 6.01
C VAL A 14 3.17 5.62 4.49
N LEU A 15 2.35 6.47 3.85
CA LEU A 15 2.45 6.77 2.42
C LEU A 15 3.66 7.67 2.06
N GLY A 16 4.13 8.50 3.00
CA GLY A 16 5.26 9.41 2.78
C GLY A 16 6.65 8.76 2.87
N ILE A 17 6.76 7.59 3.50
CA ILE A 17 8.01 6.97 3.97
C ILE A 17 8.52 5.83 3.07
N GLY A 18 7.83 5.51 1.97
CA GLY A 18 8.19 4.35 1.14
C GLY A 18 9.37 4.51 0.17
N ALA A 19 10.01 5.68 0.09
CA ALA A 19 11.02 5.95 -0.94
C ALA A 19 12.35 5.18 -0.75
N GLY A 20 12.71 4.81 0.48
CA GLY A 20 14.00 4.19 0.79
C GLY A 20 14.05 2.69 0.54
N LEU A 21 12.90 1.99 0.64
CA LEU A 21 12.83 0.53 0.54
C LEU A 21 13.03 0.00 -0.90
N VAL A 22 12.71 0.80 -1.93
CA VAL A 22 12.84 0.38 -3.35
C VAL A 22 14.30 0.42 -3.82
N ILE A 23 15.10 1.35 -3.32
CA ILE A 23 16.49 1.55 -3.78
C ILE A 23 17.41 0.39 -3.32
N TRP A 24 17.11 -0.27 -2.20
CA TRP A 24 17.98 -1.33 -1.67
C TRP A 24 17.79 -2.69 -2.34
N LYS A 25 16.57 -3.02 -2.80
CA LYS A 25 16.27 -4.31 -3.46
C LYS A 25 17.17 -4.57 -4.69
N ASN A 26 17.59 -3.52 -5.39
CA ASN A 26 18.47 -3.64 -6.56
C ASN A 26 19.98 -3.60 -6.23
N LYS A 27 20.39 -3.21 -5.03
CA LYS A 27 21.81 -3.03 -4.68
C LYS A 27 22.37 -4.08 -3.74
N VAL A 28 21.53 -4.74 -2.94
CA VAL A 28 21.98 -5.77 -1.99
C VAL A 28 21.15 -7.03 -2.18
N GLY A 29 21.55 -7.79 -3.20
CA GLY A 29 21.08 -9.15 -3.40
C GLY A 29 21.35 -9.97 -2.14
N GLY A 30 20.27 -10.36 -1.47
CA GLY A 30 20.27 -11.35 -0.40
C GLY A 30 20.54 -10.76 0.98
N HIS A 31 19.49 -10.34 1.69
CA HIS A 31 19.31 -10.62 3.11
C HIS A 31 17.81 -10.71 3.44
N SER A 32 17.41 -11.92 3.82
CA SER A 32 16.24 -12.30 4.64
C SER A 32 14.82 -11.96 4.14
N THR A 33 14.24 -13.00 3.55
CA THR A 33 12.82 -13.31 3.28
C THR A 33 11.90 -13.40 4.52
N THR A 34 12.15 -12.63 5.58
CA THR A 34 11.23 -12.52 6.72
C THR A 34 11.34 -11.13 7.33
N ALA A 35 10.72 -10.15 6.68
CA ALA A 35 10.46 -8.86 7.32
C ALA A 35 9.63 -9.12 8.58
N SER A 36 10.22 -8.93 9.75
CA SER A 36 9.50 -9.09 11.00
C SER A 36 8.84 -7.76 11.34
N PHE A 37 7.51 -7.69 11.21
CA PHE A 37 6.70 -6.48 11.47
C PHE A 37 6.74 -5.94 12.91
N ASN A 38 7.57 -6.52 13.78
CA ASN A 38 7.61 -6.28 15.22
C ASN A 38 8.94 -5.68 15.71
N SER A 39 9.86 -5.39 14.81
CA SER A 39 11.15 -4.79 15.14
C SER A 39 11.60 -3.87 14.02
N ILE A 40 12.39 -2.85 14.37
CA ILE A 40 13.10 -2.03 13.41
C ILE A 40 14.57 -1.97 13.79
N SER A 41 15.44 -2.31 12.84
CA SER A 41 16.89 -2.21 12.96
C SER A 41 17.34 -0.76 12.93
N LYS A 42 18.60 -0.52 13.33
CA LYS A 42 19.18 0.82 13.26
C LYS A 42 19.28 1.29 11.81
N GLU A 43 19.65 0.38 10.91
CA GLU A 43 19.78 0.61 9.48
C GLU A 43 18.42 1.00 8.87
N GLU A 44 17.33 0.33 9.26
CA GLU A 44 15.99 0.70 8.85
C GLU A 44 15.60 2.08 9.39
N VAL A 45 15.86 2.41 10.66
CA VAL A 45 15.61 3.75 11.20
C VAL A 45 16.38 4.82 10.43
N GLU A 46 17.64 4.57 10.08
CA GLU A 46 18.46 5.51 9.31
C GLU A 46 17.89 5.73 7.91
N MET A 47 17.39 4.67 7.25
CA MET A 47 16.67 4.79 5.97
C MET A 47 15.39 5.63 6.12
N LEU A 48 14.57 5.36 7.15
CA LEU A 48 13.36 6.14 7.41
C LEU A 48 13.68 7.63 7.61
N LEU A 49 14.74 7.94 8.37
CA LEU A 49 15.17 9.31 8.59
C LEU A 49 15.69 9.97 7.32
N ALA A 50 16.39 9.24 6.44
CA ALA A 50 16.83 9.74 5.15
C ALA A 50 15.64 10.09 4.23
N ASP A 51 14.60 9.26 4.22
CA ASP A 51 13.38 9.51 3.46
C ASP A 51 12.63 10.73 4.00
N VAL A 52 12.50 10.84 5.32
CA VAL A 52 11.92 12.03 5.98
C VAL A 52 12.75 13.27 5.65
N ALA A 53 14.08 13.18 5.64
CA ALA A 53 14.94 14.30 5.26
C ALA A 53 14.69 14.75 3.81
N LYS A 54 14.51 13.80 2.89
CA LYS A 54 14.24 14.08 1.47
C LYS A 54 12.84 14.66 1.26
N ALA A 55 11.83 14.13 1.95
CA ALA A 55 10.44 14.54 1.78
C ALA A 55 10.08 15.81 2.59
N ASN A 56 10.66 15.98 3.77
CA ASN A 56 10.41 17.09 4.68
C ASN A 56 11.67 17.47 5.48
N PRO A 57 12.59 18.25 4.87
CA PRO A 57 13.83 18.69 5.53
C PRO A 57 13.60 19.45 6.84
N MET A 58 12.46 20.13 6.99
CA MET A 58 12.12 20.88 8.20
C MET A 58 11.84 19.97 9.40
N ALA A 59 11.29 18.76 9.17
CA ALA A 59 11.08 17.79 10.24
C ALA A 59 12.39 17.35 10.90
N ILE A 60 13.46 17.19 10.11
CA ILE A 60 14.78 16.83 10.64
C ILE A 60 15.38 17.94 11.48
N LYS A 61 15.26 19.20 11.02
CA LYS A 61 15.69 20.37 11.81
C LYS A 61 14.95 20.44 13.14
N GLN A 62 13.62 20.22 13.11
CA GLN A 62 12.80 20.23 14.32
C GLN A 62 13.20 19.13 15.32
N PHE A 63 13.58 17.93 14.85
CA PHE A 63 14.09 16.87 15.72
C PHE A 63 15.47 17.18 16.32
N ALA A 64 16.29 17.97 15.63
CA ALA A 64 17.59 18.41 16.16
C ALA A 64 17.42 19.51 17.22
N GLU A 65 16.49 20.44 16.99
CA GLU A 65 16.22 21.57 17.87
C GLU A 65 15.37 21.19 19.10
N ASN A 66 14.55 20.13 19.00
CA ASN A 66 13.69 19.67 20.08
C ASN A 66 13.91 18.17 20.40
N PRO A 67 14.87 17.87 21.31
CA PRO A 67 15.18 16.50 21.72
C PRO A 67 14.01 15.75 22.35
N GLU A 68 13.14 16.45 23.10
CA GLU A 68 11.96 15.84 23.72
C GLU A 68 10.93 15.40 22.67
N MET A 69 10.71 16.22 21.64
CA MET A 69 9.85 15.83 20.52
C MET A 69 10.39 14.59 19.81
N LYS A 70 11.70 14.55 19.53
CA LYS A 70 12.35 13.38 18.93
C LYS A 70 12.15 12.12 19.78
N LYS A 71 12.34 12.24 21.10
CA LYS A 71 12.13 11.15 22.06
C LYS A 71 10.69 10.68 22.07
N GLN A 72 9.72 11.60 22.05
CA GLN A 72 8.30 11.26 21.97
C GLN A 72 7.95 10.52 20.68
N GLN A 73 8.48 10.93 19.53
CA GLN A 73 8.25 10.22 18.26
C GLN A 73 8.84 8.80 18.27
N LEU A 74 10.04 8.63 18.84
CA LEU A 74 10.64 7.30 19.01
C LEU A 74 9.80 6.42 19.95
N GLU A 75 9.26 6.98 21.01
CA GLU A 75 8.40 6.24 21.94
C GLU A 75 7.08 5.82 21.26
N ASN A 76 6.46 6.72 20.50
CA ASN A 76 5.27 6.39 19.70
C ASN A 76 5.56 5.26 18.71
N LEU A 77 6.71 5.29 18.03
CA LEU A 77 7.12 4.23 17.10
C LEU A 77 7.31 2.89 17.81
N LYS A 78 7.94 2.88 18.98
CA LYS A 78 8.09 1.67 19.80
C LYS A 78 6.74 1.10 20.21
N GLN A 79 5.81 1.95 20.67
CA GLN A 79 4.47 1.53 21.04
C GLN A 79 3.72 0.92 19.85
N LEU A 80 3.81 1.55 18.66
CA LEU A 80 3.23 1.01 17.43
C LEU A 80 3.80 -0.38 17.09
N LEU A 81 5.12 -0.55 17.15
CA LEU A 81 5.77 -1.84 16.90
C LEU A 81 5.36 -2.89 17.95
N ALA A 82 5.22 -2.49 19.22
CA ALA A 82 4.73 -3.37 20.27
C ALA A 82 3.29 -3.84 20.00
N PHE A 83 2.40 -2.93 19.56
CA PHE A 83 1.05 -3.30 19.15
C PHE A 83 1.06 -4.25 17.94
N ALA A 84 1.88 -3.99 16.93
CA ALA A 84 2.05 -4.88 15.78
C ALA A 84 2.56 -6.27 16.19
N SER A 85 3.50 -6.31 17.15
CA SER A 85 4.03 -7.54 17.74
C SER A 85 2.93 -8.36 18.39
N GLN A 86 2.11 -7.71 19.21
CA GLN A 86 1.03 -8.35 19.93
C GLN A 86 -0.06 -8.83 18.95
N ALA A 87 -0.45 -8.02 17.98
CA ALA A 87 -1.41 -8.39 16.93
C ALA A 87 -0.95 -9.62 16.15
N LYS A 88 0.32 -9.68 15.77
CA LYS A 88 0.92 -10.87 15.12
C LYS A 88 0.89 -12.09 16.04
N LYS A 89 1.25 -11.93 17.31
CA LYS A 89 1.23 -13.01 18.32
C LYS A 89 -0.17 -13.56 18.56
N GLU A 90 -1.18 -12.70 18.57
CA GLU A 90 -2.60 -13.05 18.69
C GLU A 90 -3.16 -13.67 17.40
N GLY A 91 -2.37 -13.74 16.33
CA GLY A 91 -2.79 -14.32 15.06
C GLY A 91 -3.72 -13.42 14.25
N LEU A 92 -3.84 -12.13 14.58
CA LEU A 92 -4.66 -11.19 13.82
C LEU A 92 -4.20 -11.09 12.36
N THR A 93 -2.90 -11.29 12.09
CA THR A 93 -2.35 -11.31 10.73
C THR A 93 -2.66 -12.60 9.96
N ASN A 94 -3.21 -13.62 10.62
CA ASN A 94 -3.61 -14.89 10.00
C ASN A 94 -5.11 -14.92 9.67
N ASP A 95 -5.90 -13.94 10.14
CA ASP A 95 -7.28 -13.78 9.67
C ASP A 95 -7.25 -13.54 8.16
N PRO A 96 -8.07 -14.27 7.35
CA PRO A 96 -8.05 -14.14 5.90
C PRO A 96 -8.26 -12.71 5.40
N THR A 97 -9.09 -11.93 6.08
CA THR A 97 -9.38 -10.52 5.73
C THR A 97 -8.18 -9.64 5.98
N ASN A 98 -7.60 -9.76 7.19
CA ASN A 98 -6.43 -8.96 7.56
C ASN A 98 -5.24 -9.32 6.69
N LYS A 99 -5.06 -10.60 6.36
CA LYS A 99 -4.03 -11.03 5.43
C LYS A 99 -4.23 -10.42 4.05
N GLN A 100 -5.44 -10.51 3.50
CA GLN A 100 -5.75 -9.90 2.20
C GLN A 100 -5.51 -8.39 2.21
N GLU A 101 -5.89 -7.69 3.28
CA GLU A 101 -5.64 -6.25 3.35
C GLU A 101 -4.17 -5.90 3.53
N LEU A 102 -3.40 -6.69 4.28
CA LEU A 102 -1.95 -6.51 4.37
C LEU A 102 -1.29 -6.72 2.99
N ASP A 103 -1.77 -7.68 2.20
CA ASP A 103 -1.33 -7.88 0.82
C ASP A 103 -1.73 -6.68 -0.06
N ASN A 104 -2.97 -6.17 0.06
CA ASN A 104 -3.43 -4.97 -0.65
C ASN A 104 -2.57 -3.74 -0.32
N ILE A 105 -2.29 -3.49 0.97
CA ILE A 105 -1.46 -2.38 1.43
C ILE A 105 -0.04 -2.51 0.87
N ARG A 106 0.51 -3.73 0.82
CA ARG A 106 1.83 -3.99 0.25
C ARG A 106 1.87 -3.63 -1.23
N SER A 107 0.90 -4.07 -2.01
CA SER A 107 0.79 -3.75 -3.44
C SER A 107 0.63 -2.24 -3.66
N GLU A 108 -0.25 -1.59 -2.89
CA GLU A 108 -0.46 -0.14 -2.96
C GLU A 108 0.84 0.63 -2.66
N VAL A 109 1.53 0.31 -1.58
CA VAL A 109 2.80 0.96 -1.21
C VAL A 109 3.85 0.73 -2.30
N ALA A 110 3.97 -0.49 -2.83
CA ALA A 110 4.92 -0.77 -3.90
C ALA A 110 4.61 0.07 -5.16
N ALA A 111 3.35 0.09 -5.60
CA ALA A 111 2.90 0.81 -6.79
C ALA A 111 3.07 2.33 -6.65
N VAL A 112 2.71 2.92 -5.50
CA VAL A 112 2.87 4.36 -5.24
C VAL A 112 4.35 4.76 -5.26
N ASN A 113 5.24 3.94 -4.66
CA ASN A 113 6.66 4.24 -4.66
C ASN A 113 7.29 4.08 -6.04
N TYR A 114 6.86 3.07 -6.80
CA TYR A 114 7.28 2.90 -8.19
C TYR A 114 6.86 4.11 -9.04
N ASP A 115 5.59 4.52 -8.96
CA ASP A 115 5.07 5.71 -9.64
C ASP A 115 5.89 6.96 -9.31
N ARG A 116 6.17 7.16 -8.02
CA ARG A 116 6.97 8.30 -7.55
C ARG A 116 8.38 8.27 -8.10
N GLU A 117 9.01 7.10 -8.15
CA GLU A 117 10.40 6.97 -8.60
C GLU A 117 10.53 7.17 -10.12
N ILE A 118 9.65 6.56 -10.93
CA ILE A 118 9.70 6.71 -12.39
C ILE A 118 9.29 8.12 -12.86
N ASN A 119 8.56 8.86 -12.01
CA ASN A 119 8.08 10.21 -12.30
C ASN A 119 8.74 11.31 -11.46
N LYS A 120 9.81 11.01 -10.73
CA LYS A 120 10.47 11.96 -9.81
C LYS A 120 10.92 13.27 -10.46
N ASP A 121 11.24 13.23 -11.75
CA ASP A 121 11.72 14.39 -12.50
C ASP A 121 10.58 15.22 -13.13
N LYS A 122 9.33 14.76 -13.00
CA LYS A 122 8.15 15.38 -13.62
C LYS A 122 7.40 16.36 -12.69
N GLY A 123 7.91 16.60 -11.49
CA GLY A 123 7.31 17.50 -10.51
C GLY A 123 6.28 16.82 -9.59
N PRO A 124 5.70 17.58 -8.64
CA PRO A 124 4.73 17.06 -7.69
C PRO A 124 3.42 16.74 -8.40
N MET A 125 3.05 15.47 -8.44
CA MET A 125 1.79 14.99 -8.99
C MET A 125 1.08 14.09 -7.97
N PRO A 126 -0.26 13.99 -8.03
CA PRO A 126 -0.98 12.98 -7.28
C PRO A 126 -0.47 11.58 -7.66
N PRO A 127 -0.50 10.60 -6.73
CA PRO A 127 -0.18 9.22 -7.05
C PRO A 127 -0.96 8.73 -8.27
N PHE A 128 -0.28 8.00 -9.15
CA PHE A 128 -0.83 7.44 -10.39
C PHE A 128 -1.28 8.47 -11.43
N GLY A 129 -0.90 9.74 -11.28
CA GLY A 129 -1.29 10.83 -12.18
C GLY A 129 -0.79 10.69 -13.63
N PHE A 130 0.16 9.78 -13.89
CA PHE A 130 0.66 9.47 -15.23
C PHE A 130 0.03 8.23 -15.87
N ILE A 131 -0.83 7.50 -15.16
CA ILE A 131 -1.63 6.41 -15.74
C ILE A 131 -2.83 7.02 -16.44
N THR A 132 -2.94 6.81 -17.76
CA THR A 132 -4.05 7.30 -18.57
C THR A 132 -5.28 6.41 -18.45
N GLU A 133 -6.46 6.98 -18.73
CA GLU A 133 -7.72 6.22 -18.78
C GLU A 133 -7.64 5.05 -19.76
N ASP A 134 -6.94 5.21 -20.88
CA ASP A 134 -6.78 4.13 -21.88
C ASP A 134 -6.01 2.94 -21.32
N ARG A 135 -5.00 3.17 -20.48
CA ARG A 135 -4.29 2.07 -19.80
C ARG A 135 -5.18 1.36 -18.79
N VAL A 136 -6.04 2.11 -18.09
CA VAL A 136 -7.03 1.52 -17.17
C VAL A 136 -8.06 0.70 -17.95
N LYS A 137 -8.58 1.22 -19.08
CA LYS A 137 -9.50 0.47 -19.95
C LYS A 137 -8.87 -0.80 -20.50
N GLN A 138 -7.62 -0.72 -20.97
CA GLN A 138 -6.87 -1.87 -21.43
C GLN A 138 -6.70 -2.93 -20.33
N PHE A 139 -6.37 -2.52 -19.11
CA PHE A 139 -6.29 -3.42 -17.95
C PHE A 139 -7.60 -4.20 -17.74
N TRP A 140 -8.75 -3.56 -17.94
CA TRP A 140 -10.06 -4.22 -17.86
C TRP A 140 -10.46 -5.03 -19.10
N GLY A 141 -9.57 -5.17 -20.09
CA GLY A 141 -9.89 -5.80 -21.37
C GLY A 141 -10.90 -5.02 -22.22
N GLN A 142 -11.19 -3.77 -21.85
CA GLN A 142 -12.11 -2.90 -22.60
C GLN A 142 -11.40 -2.40 -23.86
N GLY A 143 -11.62 -3.10 -24.97
CA GLY A 143 -11.01 -2.78 -26.28
C GLY A 143 -10.18 -3.91 -26.88
N GLU A 144 -10.00 -5.04 -26.18
CA GLU A 144 -9.34 -6.22 -26.74
C GLU A 144 -10.37 -7.15 -27.39
N GLN A 145 -10.05 -7.65 -28.59
CA GLN A 145 -10.75 -8.82 -29.11
C GLN A 145 -10.34 -10.02 -28.26
N PRO A 146 -11.28 -10.89 -27.82
CA PRO A 146 -10.94 -12.05 -27.01
C PRO A 146 -9.88 -12.88 -27.73
N ALA A 147 -8.85 -13.33 -27.02
CA ALA A 147 -7.81 -14.18 -27.57
C ALA A 147 -8.43 -15.48 -28.11
N LYS A 148 -8.79 -15.49 -29.39
CA LYS A 148 -9.40 -16.64 -30.07
C LYS A 148 -8.31 -17.64 -30.40
N GLY A 149 -8.06 -18.56 -29.47
CA GLY A 149 -7.18 -19.70 -29.71
C GLY A 149 -7.42 -20.82 -28.70
N PHE A 150 -7.44 -22.06 -29.20
CA PHE A 150 -7.55 -23.29 -28.40
C PHE A 150 -6.57 -23.34 -27.21
N PHE A 151 -5.38 -22.74 -27.38
CA PHE A 151 -4.35 -22.67 -26.36
C PHE A 151 -4.67 -21.69 -25.21
N ALA A 152 -5.42 -20.62 -25.47
CA ALA A 152 -5.87 -19.67 -24.44
C ALA A 152 -6.94 -20.32 -23.55
N SER A 153 -7.96 -20.92 -24.16
CA SER A 153 -9.00 -21.67 -23.43
C SER A 153 -8.44 -22.86 -22.63
N PHE A 154 -7.36 -23.48 -23.10
CA PHE A 154 -6.68 -24.54 -22.35
C PHE A 154 -5.94 -23.97 -21.12
N LYS A 155 -5.21 -22.85 -21.26
CA LYS A 155 -4.52 -22.18 -20.14
C LYS A 155 -5.49 -21.73 -19.05
N ASP A 156 -6.63 -21.16 -19.43
CA ASP A 156 -7.67 -20.75 -18.48
C ASP A 156 -8.22 -21.96 -17.71
N LYS A 157 -8.42 -23.09 -18.40
CA LYS A 157 -8.94 -24.33 -17.80
C LYS A 157 -7.97 -25.01 -16.82
N ILE A 158 -6.66 -24.81 -16.97
CA ILE A 158 -5.62 -25.36 -16.08
C ILE A 158 -5.13 -24.35 -15.03
N GLY A 159 -5.77 -23.18 -14.92
CA GLY A 159 -5.40 -22.15 -13.94
C GLY A 159 -4.09 -21.40 -14.25
N LEU A 160 -3.65 -21.41 -15.51
CA LEU A 160 -2.47 -20.69 -16.00
C LEU A 160 -2.84 -19.51 -16.93
N GLY A 161 -4.12 -19.11 -16.95
CA GLY A 161 -4.60 -17.89 -17.62
C GLY A 161 -4.22 -16.63 -16.85
N GLU A 162 -4.40 -15.45 -17.45
CA GLU A 162 -4.28 -14.20 -16.69
C GLU A 162 -5.29 -14.20 -15.53
N PRO A 163 -4.91 -13.71 -14.33
CA PRO A 163 -5.84 -13.58 -13.23
C PRO A 163 -7.05 -12.77 -13.68
N ASP A 164 -8.25 -13.28 -13.42
CA ASP A 164 -9.47 -12.52 -13.67
C ASP A 164 -9.45 -11.26 -12.82
N HIS A 165 -9.21 -10.12 -13.47
CA HIS A 165 -9.11 -8.81 -12.83
C HIS A 165 -10.39 -8.45 -12.06
N GLU A 166 -11.55 -8.96 -12.47
CA GLU A 166 -12.81 -8.77 -11.74
C GLU A 166 -12.78 -9.52 -10.41
N ILE A 167 -12.36 -10.79 -10.42
CA ILE A 167 -12.25 -11.60 -9.20
C ILE A 167 -11.23 -10.99 -8.24
N ALA A 168 -10.09 -10.52 -8.75
CA ALA A 168 -9.08 -9.86 -7.94
C ALA A 168 -9.62 -8.55 -7.32
N PHE A 169 -10.33 -7.75 -8.10
CA PHE A 169 -10.95 -6.52 -7.63
C PHE A 169 -12.02 -6.75 -6.55
N GLN A 170 -12.86 -7.76 -6.72
CA GLN A 170 -13.88 -8.07 -5.69
C GLN A 170 -13.22 -8.48 -4.37
N LYS A 171 -12.16 -9.28 -4.39
CA LYS A 171 -11.40 -9.62 -3.17
C LYS A 171 -10.78 -8.38 -2.52
N PHE A 172 -10.22 -7.48 -3.32
CA PHE A 172 -9.68 -6.20 -2.85
C PHE A 172 -10.76 -5.35 -2.18
N LEU A 173 -11.91 -5.18 -2.83
CA LEU A 173 -13.02 -4.37 -2.34
C LEU A 173 -13.63 -4.96 -1.07
N ASP A 174 -13.92 -6.27 -1.06
CA ASP A 174 -14.52 -6.96 0.08
C ASP A 174 -13.66 -6.85 1.35
N ALA A 175 -12.34 -7.02 1.22
CA ALA A 175 -11.42 -6.88 2.35
C ALA A 175 -11.46 -5.47 2.95
N LYS A 176 -11.39 -4.44 2.10
CA LYS A 176 -11.44 -3.03 2.53
C LYS A 176 -12.77 -2.67 3.18
N VAL A 177 -13.89 -3.10 2.57
CA VAL A 177 -15.23 -2.86 3.11
C VAL A 177 -15.41 -3.55 4.46
N LYS A 178 -14.96 -4.80 4.59
CA LYS A 178 -15.07 -5.54 5.85
C LYS A 178 -14.31 -4.85 6.98
N ILE A 179 -13.05 -4.47 6.75
CA ILE A 179 -12.25 -3.74 7.75
C ILE A 179 -12.85 -2.39 8.09
N LEU A 180 -13.35 -1.65 7.09
CA LEU A 180 -14.00 -0.36 7.29
C LEU A 180 -15.25 -0.49 8.17
N ARG A 181 -16.06 -1.55 7.97
CA ARG A 181 -17.27 -1.82 8.77
C ARG A 181 -16.93 -2.25 10.19
N GLU A 182 -15.89 -3.04 10.38
CA GLU A 182 -15.42 -3.47 11.70
C GLU A 182 -14.86 -2.30 12.52
N GLY A 183 -14.14 -1.38 11.88
CA GLY A 183 -13.53 -0.22 12.52
C GLY A 183 -14.43 1.01 12.67
N ASN A 184 -15.60 1.05 12.00
CA ASN A 184 -16.48 2.22 11.99
C ASN A 184 -17.97 1.83 12.12
N PRO A 185 -18.60 2.04 13.29
CA PRO A 185 -20.02 1.75 13.50
C PRO A 185 -20.97 2.44 12.52
N GLN A 186 -20.60 3.62 11.99
CA GLN A 186 -21.41 4.37 11.03
C GLN A 186 -21.41 3.74 9.63
N MET A 187 -20.44 2.88 9.33
CA MET A 187 -20.30 2.22 8.03
C MET A 187 -20.89 0.81 8.01
N LYS A 188 -21.25 0.26 9.18
CA LYS A 188 -21.65 -1.14 9.36
C LYS A 188 -22.73 -1.60 8.36
N ASP A 189 -23.76 -0.79 8.19
CA ASP A 189 -24.92 -1.09 7.34
C ASP A 189 -24.96 -0.20 6.08
N ARG A 190 -23.93 0.61 5.84
CA ARG A 190 -23.85 1.46 4.64
C ARG A 190 -23.48 0.62 3.42
N GLU A 191 -24.26 0.79 2.36
CA GLU A 191 -23.91 0.29 1.04
C GLU A 191 -22.89 1.21 0.38
N ILE A 192 -21.89 0.60 -0.27
CA ILE A 192 -20.92 1.33 -1.08
C ILE A 192 -21.62 1.75 -2.37
N SER A 193 -21.59 3.05 -2.68
CA SER A 193 -22.25 3.59 -3.88
C SER A 193 -21.55 3.14 -5.16
N GLU A 194 -22.22 3.25 -6.30
CA GLU A 194 -21.62 2.92 -7.60
C GLU A 194 -20.45 3.85 -7.95
N GLU A 195 -20.50 5.12 -7.54
CA GLU A 195 -19.39 6.05 -7.69
C GLU A 195 -18.17 5.60 -6.86
N GLU A 196 -18.39 5.17 -5.61
CA GLU A 196 -17.31 4.65 -4.75
C GLU A 196 -16.70 3.36 -5.32
N LYS A 197 -17.53 2.44 -5.83
CA LYS A 197 -17.06 1.23 -6.51
C LYS A 197 -16.25 1.57 -7.75
N THR A 198 -16.70 2.54 -8.55
CA THR A 198 -16.01 2.98 -9.76
C THR A 198 -14.64 3.59 -9.42
N GLN A 199 -14.56 4.42 -8.38
CA GLN A 199 -13.30 4.97 -7.90
C GLN A 199 -12.36 3.89 -7.37
N ALA A 200 -12.88 2.94 -6.57
CA ALA A 200 -12.10 1.81 -6.08
C ALA A 200 -11.56 0.95 -7.21
N ARG A 201 -12.36 0.76 -8.28
CA ARG A 201 -12.00 0.00 -9.48
C ARG A 201 -10.88 0.68 -10.26
N ASP A 202 -10.98 1.99 -10.49
CA ASP A 202 -9.93 2.77 -11.15
C ASP A 202 -8.62 2.74 -10.33
N PHE A 203 -8.71 2.92 -9.01
CA PHE A 203 -7.56 2.87 -8.12
C PHE A 203 -6.89 1.49 -8.09
N PHE A 204 -7.68 0.41 -8.01
CA PHE A 204 -7.18 -0.96 -8.07
C PHE A 204 -6.43 -1.23 -9.37
N ALA A 205 -7.00 -0.86 -10.52
CA ALA A 205 -6.34 -1.02 -11.82
C ALA A 205 -4.99 -0.28 -11.85
N LYS A 206 -4.93 0.93 -11.31
CA LYS A 206 -3.69 1.72 -11.25
C LYS A 206 -2.59 1.08 -10.39
N ILE A 207 -2.96 0.44 -9.28
CA ILE A 207 -2.02 -0.36 -8.48
C ILE A 207 -1.48 -1.52 -9.30
N GLU A 208 -2.37 -2.33 -9.87
CA GLU A 208 -2.01 -3.55 -10.62
C GLU A 208 -1.18 -3.26 -11.88
N ILE A 209 -1.43 -2.15 -12.55
CA ILE A 209 -0.64 -1.69 -13.72
C ILE A 209 0.84 -1.49 -13.37
N TYR A 210 1.16 -1.13 -12.13
CA TYR A 210 2.54 -0.91 -11.68
C TYR A 210 3.14 -2.07 -10.88
N GLU A 211 2.35 -3.08 -10.49
CA GLU A 211 2.87 -4.28 -9.82
C GLU A 211 3.39 -5.33 -10.82
N LYS A 212 2.91 -5.34 -12.07
CA LYS A 212 3.38 -6.20 -13.17
C LYS A 212 4.78 -5.81 -13.65
#